data_AF-A0A952S0H9-F1
#
_entry.id   AF-A0A952S0H9-F1
#
_cell.length_a   1.000
_cell.length_b   1.000
_cell.length_c   1.000
_cell.angle_alpha   90.00
_cell.angle_beta   90.00
_cell.angle_gamma   90.00
#
_symmetry.space_group_name_H-M   'P 1'
#
loop_
_entity.id
_entity.type
_entity.pdbx_description
1 polymer ?
#
loop_
_entity_poly.entity_id
_entity_poly.type
_entity_poly.pdbx_seq_one_letter_code
_entity_poly.pdbx_strand_id
1 'polypeptide(L)'
;MKIVAVILTAVVALEHIGIMVLEMFFWDHPVGRRIFGMTPEVSAASATLAANQGLYNGFLAAGLIWGLVSRRRELKLFFLGCVVVAGVFGAATAKGSILFTQALPAAVAFAAVLLADRKS
;
A
#
# COMPACT_ATOMS: atom_id res chain seq x y z
N MET A 1 21.26 -5.93 7.35
CA MET A 1 20.05 -5.20 7.83
C MET A 1 19.61 -4.10 6.85
N LYS A 2 20.50 -3.25 6.32
CA LYS A 2 20.12 -2.22 5.34
C LYS A 2 19.46 -2.78 4.06
N ILE A 3 19.98 -3.87 3.49
CA ILE A 3 19.41 -4.45 2.25
C ILE A 3 18.01 -5.05 2.46
N VAL A 4 17.77 -5.69 3.61
CA VAL A 4 16.46 -6.25 3.97
C VAL A 4 15.42 -5.13 4.08
N ALA A 5 15.75 -4.03 4.76
CA ALA A 5 14.87 -2.86 4.85
C ALA A 5 14.56 -2.27 3.46
N VAL A 6 15.55 -2.20 2.57
CA VAL A 6 15.37 -1.73 1.18
C VAL A 6 14.41 -2.64 0.41
N ILE A 7 14.65 -3.95 0.43
CA ILE A 7 13.80 -4.92 -0.28
C ILE A 7 12.36 -4.87 0.24
N LEU A 8 12.17 -4.90 1.56
CA LEU A 8 10.82 -4.86 2.16
C LEU A 8 10.08 -3.57 1.82
N THR A 9 10.76 -2.42 1.88
CA THR A 9 10.15 -1.13 1.50
C THR A 9 9.79 -1.11 0.01
N ALA A 10 10.63 -1.68 -0.86
CA ALA A 10 10.36 -1.77 -2.29
C ALA A 10 9.16 -2.69 -2.57
N VAL A 11 9.02 -3.81 -1.85
CA VAL A 11 7.85 -4.69 -1.93
C VAL A 11 6.57 -3.93 -1.59
N VAL A 12 6.55 -3.15 -0.50
CA VAL A 12 5.37 -2.35 -0.11
C VAL A 12 5.05 -1.28 -1.17
N ALA A 13 6.07 -0.63 -1.75
CA ALA A 13 5.85 0.32 -2.84
C ALA A 13 5.22 -0.34 -4.08
N LEU A 14 5.71 -1.52 -4.46
CA LEU A 14 5.17 -2.30 -5.58
C LEU A 14 3.75 -2.78 -5.30
N GLU A 15 3.47 -3.21 -4.07
CA GLU A 15 2.12 -3.57 -3.63
C GLU A 15 1.14 -2.41 -3.86
N HIS A 16 1.51 -1.19 -3.48
CA HIS A 16 0.66 0.00 -3.63
C HIS A 16 0.50 0.43 -5.09
N ILE A 17 1.50 0.20 -5.93
CA ILE A 17 1.35 0.33 -7.39
C ILE A 17 0.33 -0.69 -7.91
N GLY A 18 0.40 -1.94 -7.45
CA GLY A 18 -0.56 -2.98 -7.80
C GLY A 18 -1.98 -2.62 -7.38
N ILE A 19 -2.17 -2.12 -6.16
CA ILE A 19 -3.46 -1.64 -5.65
C ILE A 19 -3.96 -0.45 -6.46
N MET A 20 -3.11 0.55 -6.72
CA MET A 20 -3.46 1.68 -7.60
C MET A 20 -3.97 1.20 -8.95
N VAL A 21 -3.25 0.28 -9.61
CA VAL A 21 -3.65 -0.24 -10.92
C VAL A 21 -4.99 -0.98 -10.83
N LEU A 22 -5.17 -1.79 -9.78
CA LEU A 22 -6.41 -2.52 -9.54
C LEU A 22 -7.60 -1.57 -9.34
N GLU A 23 -7.44 -0.55 -8.51
CA GLU A 23 -8.50 0.41 -8.15
C GLU A 23 -8.81 1.42 -9.27
N MET A 24 -7.82 1.83 -10.06
CA MET A 24 -8.02 2.80 -11.14
C MET A 24 -8.52 2.17 -12.44
N PHE A 25 -8.01 0.97 -12.78
CA PHE A 25 -8.24 0.40 -14.12
C PHE A 25 -9.06 -0.89 -14.09
N PHE A 26 -9.05 -1.64 -12.99
CA PHE A 26 -9.70 -2.95 -12.91
C PHE A 26 -10.89 -3.00 -11.95
N TRP A 27 -11.27 -1.88 -11.33
CA TRP A 27 -12.36 -1.83 -10.34
C TRP A 27 -13.69 -2.29 -10.93
N ASP A 28 -14.10 -1.73 -12.07
CA ASP A 28 -15.30 -2.14 -12.81
C ASP A 28 -15.04 -3.23 -13.87
N HIS A 29 -13.95 -3.98 -13.70
CA HIS A 29 -13.63 -5.17 -14.50
C HIS A 29 -14.06 -6.46 -13.77
N PRO A 30 -14.38 -7.58 -14.46
CA PRO A 30 -14.69 -8.85 -13.81
C PRO A 30 -13.65 -9.30 -12.75
N VAL A 31 -12.38 -8.95 -12.96
CA VAL A 31 -11.29 -9.23 -12.02
C VAL A 31 -11.46 -8.44 -10.70
N GLY A 32 -11.68 -7.13 -10.76
CA GLY A 32 -11.90 -6.31 -9.56
C GLY A 32 -13.16 -6.74 -8.82
N ARG A 33 -14.26 -6.94 -9.55
CA ARG A 33 -15.51 -7.47 -8.97
C ARG A 33 -15.30 -8.77 -8.20
N ARG A 34 -14.50 -9.72 -8.75
CA ARG A 34 -14.17 -10.98 -8.07
C ARG A 34 -13.33 -10.77 -6.81
N ILE A 35 -12.34 -9.87 -6.85
CA ILE A 35 -11.43 -9.61 -5.72
C ILE A 35 -12.17 -8.93 -4.57
N PHE A 36 -13.01 -7.94 -4.89
CA PHE A 36 -13.74 -7.14 -3.91
C PHE A 36 -15.14 -7.70 -3.59
N GLY A 37 -15.60 -8.72 -4.31
CA GLY A 37 -16.90 -9.36 -4.07
C GLY A 37 -18.09 -8.46 -4.41
N MET A 38 -17.99 -7.67 -5.48
CA MET A 38 -18.98 -6.66 -5.86
C MET A 38 -19.87 -7.11 -7.02
N THR A 39 -21.12 -6.64 -7.06
CA THR A 39 -21.98 -6.75 -8.24
C THR A 39 -21.56 -5.72 -9.31
N PRO A 40 -21.95 -5.90 -10.58
CA PRO A 40 -21.73 -4.91 -11.64
C PRO A 40 -22.24 -3.51 -11.31
N GLU A 41 -23.40 -3.42 -10.66
CA GLU A 41 -24.02 -2.14 -10.30
C GLU A 41 -23.19 -1.40 -9.25
N VAL A 42 -22.69 -2.11 -8.24
CA VAL A 42 -21.86 -1.54 -7.18
C VAL A 42 -20.50 -1.08 -7.73
N SER A 43 -19.84 -1.89 -8.56
CA SER A 43 -18.54 -1.52 -9.13
C SER A 43 -18.65 -0.33 -10.07
N ALA A 44 -19.68 -0.28 -10.91
CA ALA A 44 -19.92 0.84 -11.82
C ALA A 44 -20.22 2.14 -11.06
N ALA A 45 -21.10 2.07 -10.04
CA ALA A 45 -21.49 3.24 -9.26
C ALA A 45 -20.35 3.84 -8.41
N SER A 46 -19.34 3.02 -8.04
CA SER A 46 -18.22 3.43 -7.18
C SER A 46 -16.89 3.64 -7.92
N ALA A 47 -16.84 3.44 -9.24
CA ALA A 47 -15.60 3.43 -10.01
C ALA A 47 -14.77 4.73 -9.88
N THR A 48 -15.41 5.90 -9.94
CA THR A 48 -14.70 7.19 -9.78
C THR A 48 -14.11 7.35 -8.39
N LEU A 49 -14.84 6.92 -7.35
CA LEU A 49 -14.34 6.98 -5.97
C LEU A 49 -13.15 6.03 -5.80
N ALA A 50 -13.23 4.82 -6.34
CA ALA A 50 -12.14 3.85 -6.33
C ALA A 50 -10.91 4.35 -7.08
N ALA A 51 -11.08 4.99 -8.24
CA ALA A 51 -9.96 5.57 -8.97
C ALA A 51 -9.24 6.64 -8.15
N ASN A 52 -9.96 7.43 -7.35
CA ASN A 52 -9.35 8.39 -6.43
C ASN A 52 -8.62 7.71 -5.26
N GLN A 53 -9.16 6.60 -4.73
CA GLN A 53 -8.44 5.77 -3.73
C GLN A 53 -7.14 5.21 -4.32
N GLY A 54 -7.20 4.73 -5.56
CA GLY A 54 -6.04 4.24 -6.29
C GLY A 54 -4.97 5.31 -6.46
N LEU A 55 -5.36 6.55 -6.81
CA LEU A 55 -4.42 7.67 -6.91
C LEU A 55 -3.69 7.95 -5.58
N TYR A 56 -4.39 7.89 -4.44
CA TYR A 56 -3.74 8.02 -3.13
C TYR A 56 -2.74 6.89 -2.86
N ASN A 57 -3.08 5.64 -3.23
CA ASN A 57 -2.13 4.53 -3.19
C ASN A 57 -0.89 4.80 -4.07
N GLY A 58 -1.08 5.43 -5.23
CA GLY A 58 0.00 5.92 -6.10
C GLY A 58 0.92 6.93 -5.40
N PHE A 59 0.37 7.87 -4.63
CA PHE A 59 1.17 8.83 -3.85
C PHE A 59 1.98 8.14 -2.74
N LEU A 60 1.41 7.13 -2.07
CA LEU A 60 2.12 6.34 -1.07
C LEU A 60 3.31 5.60 -1.71
N ALA A 61 3.10 4.95 -2.85
CA ALA A 61 4.16 4.28 -3.60
C ALA A 61 5.26 5.26 -4.04
N ALA A 62 4.87 6.41 -4.61
CA ALA A 62 5.82 7.44 -5.04
C ALA A 62 6.67 7.96 -3.86
N GLY A 63 6.06 8.18 -2.70
CA GLY A 63 6.75 8.57 -1.47
C GLY A 63 7.77 7.54 -0.98
N LEU A 64 7.41 6.25 -1.01
CA LEU A 64 8.30 5.15 -0.67
C LEU A 64 9.48 5.03 -1.65
N ILE A 65 9.21 5.10 -2.95
CA ILE A 65 10.24 5.11 -3.99
C ILE A 65 11.18 6.30 -3.82
N TRP A 66 10.64 7.48 -3.54
CA TRP A 66 11.45 8.66 -3.28
C TRP A 66 12.34 8.47 -2.05
N GLY A 67 11.81 7.92 -0.95
CA GLY A 67 12.60 7.57 0.24
C GLY A 67 13.70 6.54 -0.04
N LEU A 68 13.48 5.60 -0.96
CA LEU A 68 14.48 4.62 -1.39
C LEU A 68 15.59 5.26 -2.23
N VAL A 69 15.23 6.01 -3.28
CA VAL A 69 16.17 6.67 -4.20
C VAL A 69 17.01 7.72 -3.49
N SER A 70 16.37 8.57 -2.68
CA SER A 70 17.04 9.61 -1.88
C SER A 70 17.76 9.06 -0.64
N ARG A 71 17.58 7.76 -0.34
CA ARG A 71 18.08 7.08 0.86
C ARG A 71 17.63 7.71 2.20
N ARG A 72 16.57 8.51 2.17
CA ARG A 72 16.03 9.24 3.34
C ARG A 72 15.19 8.35 4.25
N ARG A 73 15.63 8.20 5.49
CA ARG A 73 15.01 7.29 6.48
C ARG A 73 13.64 7.79 6.91
N GLU A 74 13.55 9.07 7.21
CA GLU A 74 12.36 9.79 7.62
C GLU A 74 11.22 9.66 6.62
N LEU A 75 11.50 9.75 5.31
CA LEU A 75 10.51 9.55 4.26
C LEU A 75 9.98 8.12 4.26
N LYS A 76 10.87 7.12 4.32
CA LYS A 76 10.47 5.70 4.38
C LYS A 76 9.59 5.43 5.60
N LEU A 77 9.98 5.91 6.78
CA LEU A 77 9.21 5.71 8.00
C LEU A 77 7.85 6.41 7.94
N PHE A 78 7.79 7.65 7.47
CA PHE A 78 6.53 8.39 7.33
C PHE A 78 5.55 7.63 6.44
N PHE A 79 5.95 7.30 5.22
CA PHE A 79 5.06 6.62 4.27
C PHE A 79 4.71 5.20 4.71
N LEU A 80 5.66 4.40 5.22
CA LEU A 80 5.35 3.07 5.76
C LEU A 80 4.38 3.18 6.96
N GLY A 81 4.53 4.19 7.81
CA GLY A 81 3.61 4.46 8.91
C GLY A 81 2.20 4.79 8.42
N CYS A 82 2.09 5.64 7.40
CA CYS A 82 0.81 5.92 6.74
C CYS A 82 0.16 4.65 6.19
N VAL A 83 0.93 3.77 5.52
CA VAL A 83 0.43 2.49 5.01
C VAL A 83 -0.07 1.59 6.14
N VAL A 84 0.65 1.50 7.27
CA VAL A 84 0.21 0.72 8.43
C VAL A 84 -1.12 1.24 8.95
N VAL A 85 -1.25 2.55 9.17
CA VAL A 85 -2.49 3.16 9.68
C VAL A 85 -3.65 2.95 8.71
N ALA A 86 -3.44 3.23 7.42
CA ALA A 86 -4.45 3.04 6.38
C ALA A 86 -4.86 1.57 6.25
N GLY A 87 -3.90 0.63 6.30
CA GLY A 87 -4.18 -0.81 6.24
C GLY A 87 -4.97 -1.31 7.45
N VAL A 88 -4.67 -0.82 8.66
CA VAL A 88 -5.46 -1.16 9.86
C VAL A 88 -6.88 -0.61 9.74
N PHE A 89 -7.02 0.65 9.32
CA PHE A 89 -8.33 1.26 9.12
C PHE A 89 -9.15 0.54 8.03
N GLY A 90 -8.52 0.22 6.90
CA GLY A 90 -9.15 -0.54 5.81
C GLY A 90 -9.52 -1.96 6.22
N ALA A 91 -8.72 -2.62 7.05
CA ALA A 91 -9.06 -3.92 7.61
C ALA A 91 -10.31 -3.87 8.51
N ALA A 92 -10.44 -2.82 9.31
CA ALA A 92 -11.56 -2.63 10.22
C ALA A 92 -12.86 -2.20 9.51
N THR A 93 -12.74 -1.48 8.38
CA THR A 93 -13.90 -0.82 7.74
C THR A 93 -14.32 -1.41 6.40
N ALA A 94 -13.41 -2.08 5.68
CA ALA A 94 -13.68 -2.59 4.34
C ALA A 94 -13.54 -4.11 4.25
N LYS A 95 -12.35 -4.67 4.51
CA LYS A 95 -12.10 -6.11 4.38
C LYS A 95 -10.96 -6.57 5.27
N GLY A 96 -11.21 -7.52 6.17
CA GLY A 96 -10.21 -8.01 7.14
C GLY A 96 -8.91 -8.54 6.52
N SER A 97 -8.94 -9.02 5.27
CA SER A 97 -7.72 -9.46 4.57
C SER A 97 -6.69 -8.34 4.35
N ILE A 98 -7.12 -7.06 4.35
CA ILE A 98 -6.25 -5.89 4.21
C ILE A 98 -5.20 -5.83 5.32
N LEU A 99 -5.51 -6.36 6.51
CA LEU A 99 -4.56 -6.44 7.61
C LEU A 99 -3.32 -7.25 7.21
N PHE A 100 -3.51 -8.34 6.48
CA PHE A 100 -2.44 -9.25 6.07
C PHE A 100 -1.81 -8.86 4.75
N THR A 101 -2.58 -8.29 3.82
CA THR A 101 -2.03 -7.91 2.51
C THR A 101 -1.30 -6.58 2.55
N GLN A 102 -1.72 -5.63 3.41
CA GLN A 102 -1.23 -4.24 3.39
C GLN A 102 -0.59 -3.80 4.72
N ALA A 103 -1.31 -3.95 5.85
CA ALA A 103 -0.79 -3.46 7.13
C ALA A 103 0.43 -4.26 7.62
N LEU A 104 0.37 -5.59 7.56
CA LEU A 104 1.44 -6.46 8.03
C LEU A 104 2.75 -6.29 7.23
N PRO A 105 2.77 -6.32 5.88
CA PRO A 105 4.00 -6.09 5.12
C PRO A 105 4.62 -4.72 5.41
N ALA A 106 3.79 -3.68 5.52
CA ALA A 106 4.24 -2.34 5.87
C ALA A 106 4.81 -2.26 7.28
N ALA A 107 4.20 -2.92 8.27
CA ALA A 107 4.71 -2.97 9.63
C ALA A 107 6.06 -3.69 9.72
N VAL A 108 6.22 -4.79 8.99
CA VAL A 108 7.49 -5.52 8.90
C VAL A 108 8.57 -4.67 8.23
N ALA A 109 8.25 -3.99 7.13
CA ALA A 109 9.17 -3.05 6.49
C ALA A 109 9.55 -1.88 7.41
N PHE A 110 8.57 -1.31 8.13
CA PHE A 110 8.77 -0.21 9.07
C PHE A 110 9.73 -0.62 10.19
N ALA A 111 9.50 -1.78 10.81
CA ALA A 111 10.38 -2.34 11.83
C ALA A 111 11.80 -2.59 11.29
N ALA A 112 11.93 -3.11 10.06
CA ALA A 112 13.23 -3.31 9.43
C ALA A 112 13.99 -1.98 9.21
N VAL A 113 13.29 -0.92 8.80
CA VAL A 113 13.88 0.43 8.64
C VAL A 113 14.32 1.01 10.00
N LEU A 114 13.54 0.81 11.07
CA LEU A 114 13.93 1.24 12.41
C LEU A 114 15.17 0.52 12.93
N LEU A 115 15.24 -0.80 12.73
CA LEU A 115 16.32 -1.63 13.26
C LEU A 115 17.62 -1.47 12.47
N ALA A 116 17.54 -1.15 11.18
CA ALA A 116 18.72 -1.00 10.31
C ALA A 116 19.63 0.18 10.69
N ASP A 117 19.13 1.15 11.46
CA ASP A 117 19.88 2.36 11.83
C ASP A 117 20.55 2.28 13.21
N ARG A 118 20.11 1.36 14.09
CA ARG A 118 20.70 1.19 15.43
C ARG A 118 22.11 0.55 15.45
N LYS A 119 22.65 0.20 14.29
CA LYS A 119 23.95 -0.50 14.14
C LYS A 119 24.91 0.23 13.18
N SER A 120 24.67 1.52 12.89
CA SER A 120 25.57 2.32 12.05
C SER A 120 26.43 3.26 12.88
#